data_AF-A0A2A6PI27-F1
#
_entry.id   AF-A0A2A6PI27-F1
#
_cell.length_a   1.000
_cell.length_b   1.000
_cell.length_c   1.000
_cell.angle_alpha   90.00
_cell.angle_beta   90.00
_cell.angle_gamma   90.00
#
_symmetry.space_group_name_H-M   'P 1'
#
loop_
_entity.id
_entity.type
_entity.pdbx_description
1 polymer ?
#
loop_
_entity_poly.entity_id
_entity_poly.type
_entity_poly.pdbx_seq_one_letter_code
_entity_poly.pdbx_strand_id
1 'polypeptide(L)'
;MRAQRRVLAAIEQDIKTAGLPPLGWYDVLWELVRTEAGRLRPFEVEARTLLAQYNLSRLIDRLEREGLVRREAYGEDARGCWVVVTEAGRAMRARMWETYSRSIERHVGAKLSEPEAKALTALLSRLS
;
A
#
# COMPACT_ATOMS: atom_id res chain seq x y z
N MET A 1 -4.32 -6.60 -16.18
CA MET A 1 -4.25 -7.88 -16.96
C MET A 1 -4.91 -9.05 -16.20
N ARG A 2 -5.24 -10.19 -16.85
CA ARG A 2 -5.86 -11.37 -16.17
C ARG A 2 -4.95 -11.95 -15.07
N ALA A 3 -3.64 -12.06 -15.35
CA ALA A 3 -2.64 -12.55 -14.38
C ALA A 3 -2.62 -11.69 -13.11
N GLN A 4 -2.51 -10.36 -13.26
CA GLN A 4 -2.57 -9.40 -12.16
C GLN A 4 -3.82 -9.58 -11.28
N ARG A 5 -5.02 -9.65 -11.88
CA ARG A 5 -6.27 -9.85 -11.13
C ARG A 5 -6.28 -11.16 -10.32
N ARG A 6 -5.78 -12.24 -10.91
CA ARG A 6 -5.70 -13.55 -10.24
C ARG A 6 -4.73 -13.53 -9.06
N VAL A 7 -3.55 -12.93 -9.24
CA VAL A 7 -2.54 -12.82 -8.19
C VAL A 7 -3.03 -11.91 -7.05
N LEU A 8 -3.55 -10.72 -7.37
CA LEU A 8 -4.09 -9.80 -6.36
C LEU A 8 -5.24 -10.44 -5.55
N ALA A 9 -6.16 -11.15 -6.20
CA ALA A 9 -7.25 -11.83 -5.49
C ALA A 9 -6.73 -12.92 -4.53
N ALA A 10 -5.68 -13.65 -4.91
CA ALA A 10 -5.08 -14.65 -4.03
C ALA A 10 -4.38 -14.01 -2.82
N ILE A 11 -3.67 -12.89 -3.03
CA ILE A 11 -3.01 -12.13 -1.97
C ILE A 11 -4.05 -11.53 -1.00
N GLU A 12 -5.11 -10.91 -1.51
CA GLU A 12 -6.20 -10.39 -0.68
C GLU A 12 -6.85 -11.49 0.15
N GLN A 13 -6.98 -12.71 -0.41
CA GLN A 13 -7.50 -13.85 0.34
C GLN A 13 -6.56 -14.30 1.46
N ASP A 14 -5.23 -14.30 1.24
CA ASP A 14 -4.24 -14.61 2.27
C ASP A 14 -4.26 -13.57 3.40
N ILE A 15 -4.30 -12.28 3.05
CA ILE A 15 -4.42 -11.15 3.99
C ILE A 15 -5.69 -11.29 4.84
N LYS A 16 -6.84 -11.56 4.19
CA LYS A 16 -8.11 -11.79 4.89
C LYS A 16 -8.05 -12.98 5.83
N THR A 17 -7.43 -14.08 5.41
CA THR A 17 -7.29 -15.30 6.23
C THR A 17 -6.42 -15.05 7.46
N ALA A 18 -5.42 -14.17 7.35
CA ALA A 18 -4.58 -13.74 8.47
C ALA A 18 -5.27 -12.73 9.42
N GLY A 19 -6.54 -12.37 9.18
CA GLY A 19 -7.29 -11.41 9.98
C GLY A 19 -6.75 -9.97 9.86
N LEU A 20 -6.10 -9.65 8.74
CA LEU A 20 -5.52 -8.34 8.48
C LEU A 20 -6.50 -7.44 7.71
N PRO A 21 -6.34 -6.10 7.78
CA PRO A 21 -7.13 -5.19 6.99
C PRO A 21 -6.87 -5.35 5.48
N PRO A 22 -7.77 -4.86 4.61
CA PRO A 22 -7.63 -4.98 3.15
C PRO A 22 -6.28 -4.45 2.64
N LEU A 23 -5.75 -5.04 1.56
CA LEU A 23 -4.40 -4.74 1.06
C LEU A 23 -4.20 -3.25 0.74
N GLY A 24 -5.24 -2.53 0.31
CA GLY A 24 -5.15 -1.09 0.05
C GLY A 24 -4.70 -0.24 1.25
N TRP A 25 -4.84 -0.74 2.49
CA TRP A 25 -4.29 -0.06 3.68
C TRP A 25 -2.77 -0.12 3.69
N TYR A 26 -2.20 -1.25 3.25
CA TYR A 26 -0.75 -1.40 3.14
C TYR A 26 -0.18 -0.35 2.19
N ASP A 27 -0.79 -0.15 1.02
CA ASP A 27 -0.30 0.80 0.02
C ASP A 27 -0.21 2.22 0.57
N VAL A 28 -1.27 2.71 1.22
CA VAL A 28 -1.28 4.06 1.82
C VAL A 28 -0.27 4.17 2.96
N LEU A 29 -0.26 3.20 3.89
CA LEU A 29 0.66 3.23 5.03
C LEU A 29 2.11 3.12 4.57
N TRP A 30 2.40 2.29 3.57
CA TRP A 30 3.74 2.16 2.99
C TRP A 30 4.22 3.48 2.41
N GLU A 31 3.40 4.15 1.60
CA GLU A 31 3.78 5.44 0.99
C GLU A 31 4.03 6.53 2.02
N LEU A 32 3.27 6.57 3.12
CA LEU A 32 3.56 7.48 4.23
C LEU A 32 4.86 7.10 4.95
N VAL A 33 5.03 5.83 5.29
CA VAL A 33 6.15 5.35 6.11
C VAL A 33 7.50 5.48 5.41
N ARG A 34 7.55 5.32 4.09
CA ARG A 34 8.79 5.46 3.30
C ARG A 34 9.24 6.91 3.10
N THR A 35 8.41 7.89 3.45
CA THR A 35 8.82 9.30 3.47
C THR A 35 9.58 9.60 4.75
N GLU A 36 10.61 10.44 4.65
CA GLU A 36 11.39 10.89 5.81
C GLU A 36 10.50 11.55 6.87
N ALA A 37 9.55 12.38 6.44
CA ALA A 37 8.64 13.10 7.33
C ALA A 37 7.43 12.26 7.80
N GLY A 38 7.24 11.03 7.31
CA GLY A 38 6.09 10.20 7.66
C GLY A 38 4.74 10.78 7.24
N ARG A 39 4.72 11.67 6.24
CA ARG A 39 3.53 12.43 5.85
C ARG A 39 3.50 12.77 4.37
N LEU A 40 2.29 12.85 3.83
CA LEU A 40 2.01 13.25 2.44
C LEU A 40 0.71 14.05 2.37
N ARG A 41 0.58 14.91 1.36
CA ARG A 41 -0.71 15.49 0.99
C ARG A 41 -1.59 14.40 0.36
N PRO A 42 -2.93 14.47 0.48
CA PRO A 42 -3.82 13.47 -0.11
C PRO A 42 -3.57 13.18 -1.60
N PHE A 43 -3.33 14.22 -2.42
CA PHE A 43 -3.04 14.05 -3.84
C PHE A 43 -1.69 13.38 -4.10
N GLU A 44 -0.71 13.53 -3.20
CA GLU A 44 0.57 12.83 -3.30
C GLU A 44 0.42 11.36 -2.94
N VAL A 45 -0.44 11.03 -1.97
CA VAL A 45 -0.79 9.64 -1.68
C VAL A 45 -1.44 9.02 -2.92
N GLU A 46 -2.41 9.71 -3.53
CA GLU A 46 -3.09 9.25 -4.76
C GLU A 46 -2.12 8.97 -5.89
N ALA A 47 -1.20 9.91 -6.16
CA ALA A 47 -0.22 9.77 -7.23
C ALA A 47 0.80 8.65 -6.98
N ARG A 48 1.03 8.25 -5.72
CA ARG A 48 2.04 7.25 -5.35
C ARG A 48 1.47 5.86 -5.11
N THR A 49 0.18 5.74 -4.80
CA THR A 49 -0.46 4.44 -4.61
C THR A 49 -0.64 3.70 -5.94
N LEU A 50 -0.14 2.47 -6.01
CA LEU A 50 -0.14 1.63 -7.21
C LEU A 50 -1.53 1.22 -7.68
N LEU A 51 -2.48 1.07 -6.75
CA LEU A 51 -3.87 0.78 -7.06
C LEU A 51 -4.59 2.12 -7.12
N ALA A 52 -5.11 2.50 -8.29
CA ALA A 52 -6.03 3.63 -8.42
C ALA A 52 -7.24 3.38 -7.51
N GLN A 53 -7.15 3.87 -6.28
CA GLN A 53 -8.22 3.77 -5.31
C GLN A 53 -9.24 4.84 -5.69
N TYR A 54 -10.21 4.49 -6.54
CA TYR A 54 -11.51 5.14 -6.44
C TYR A 54 -11.83 5.10 -4.94
N ASN A 55 -11.91 6.28 -4.31
CA ASN A 55 -12.20 6.46 -2.87
C ASN A 55 -11.02 6.55 -1.90
N LEU A 56 -9.84 7.03 -2.33
CA LEU A 56 -8.73 7.29 -1.42
C LEU A 56 -9.13 8.13 -0.19
N SER A 57 -9.93 9.19 -0.36
CA SER A 57 -10.41 9.99 0.78
C SER A 57 -11.14 9.14 1.82
N ARG A 58 -12.03 8.24 1.38
CA ARG A 58 -12.76 7.33 2.29
C ARG A 58 -11.84 6.29 2.95
N LEU A 59 -10.78 5.89 2.26
CA LEU A 59 -9.75 5.03 2.83
C LEU A 59 -8.96 5.78 3.92
N ILE A 60 -8.55 7.02 3.65
CA ILE A 60 -7.87 7.87 4.64
C ILE A 60 -8.78 8.12 5.86
N ASP A 61 -10.06 8.44 5.66
CA ASP A 61 -11.02 8.61 6.75
C ASP A 61 -11.12 7.36 7.63
N ARG A 62 -11.08 6.17 6.99
CA ARG A 62 -11.09 4.89 7.70
C ARG A 62 -9.79 4.68 8.48
N LEU A 63 -8.63 4.93 7.87
CA LEU A 63 -7.34 4.82 8.54
C LEU A 63 -7.24 5.78 9.74
N GLU A 64 -7.79 6.98 9.61
CA GLU A 64 -7.85 7.98 10.68
C GLU A 64 -8.75 7.51 11.83
N ARG A 65 -9.93 6.97 11.49
CA ARG A 65 -10.86 6.39 12.49
C ARG A 65 -10.25 5.21 13.26
N GLU A 66 -9.39 4.41 12.63
CA GLU A 66 -8.65 3.34 13.29
C GLU A 66 -7.36 3.81 13.99
N GLY A 67 -7.08 5.12 13.99
CA GLY A 67 -5.90 5.71 14.64
C GLY A 67 -4.57 5.38 13.95
N LEU A 68 -4.59 4.91 12.70
CA LEU A 68 -3.39 4.54 11.94
C LEU A 68 -2.74 5.73 11.23
N VAL A 69 -3.55 6.76 10.96
CA VAL A 69 -3.09 8.07 10.47
C VAL A 69 -3.80 9.17 11.24
N ARG A 70 -3.33 10.40 11.09
CA ARG A 70 -4.00 11.63 11.56
C ARG A 70 -3.85 12.74 10.55
N ARG A 71 -4.81 13.65 10.48
CA ARG A 71 -4.70 14.87 9.67
C ARG A 71 -4.06 16.01 10.45
N GLU A 72 -3.13 16.72 9.82
CA GLU A 72 -2.60 17.99 10.32
C GLU A 72 -2.87 19.11 9.32
N ALA A 73 -3.11 20.33 9.79
CA ALA A 73 -3.23 21.49 8.92
C ALA A 73 -1.90 21.78 8.20
N TYR A 74 -2.00 22.21 6.94
CA TYR A 74 -0.85 22.66 6.16
C TYR A 74 -0.81 24.20 6.12
N GLY A 75 0.08 24.80 6.91
CA GLY A 75 0.24 26.27 6.94
C GLY A 75 -1.02 27.02 7.38
N GLU A 76 -1.14 28.29 6.98
CA GLU A 76 -2.28 29.16 7.30
C GLU A 76 -3.48 28.95 6.35
N ASP A 77 -3.30 28.22 5.23
CA ASP A 77 -4.37 27.94 4.27
C ASP A 77 -5.13 26.66 4.68
N ALA A 78 -6.35 26.86 5.21
CA ALA A 78 -7.26 25.81 5.65
C ALA A 78 -7.64 24.79 4.55
N ARG A 79 -7.27 25.02 3.28
CA ARG A 79 -7.56 24.11 2.16
C ARG A 79 -6.58 22.94 2.06
N GLY A 80 -5.47 22.94 2.81
CA GLY A 80 -4.49 21.87 2.80
C GLY A 80 -4.42 21.08 4.11
N CYS A 81 -4.40 19.75 4.02
CA CYS A 81 -4.02 18.87 5.13
C CYS A 81 -2.86 17.94 4.76
N TRP A 82 -2.02 17.67 5.74
CA TRP A 82 -1.14 16.51 5.75
C TRP A 82 -1.90 15.29 6.24
N VAL A 83 -1.64 14.14 5.62
CA VAL A 83 -1.92 12.83 6.21
C VAL A 83 -0.61 12.35 6.83
N VAL A 84 -0.62 12.12 8.14
CA VAL A 84 0.57 11.74 8.90
C VAL A 84 0.38 10.34 9.47
N VAL A 85 1.34 9.44 9.25
CA VAL A 85 1.29 8.09 9.83
C VAL A 85 1.55 8.14 11.33
N THR A 86 0.78 7.36 12.09
CA THR A 86 1.01 7.18 13.53
C THR A 86 1.93 5.99 13.79
N GLU A 87 2.40 5.84 15.03
CA GLU A 87 3.13 4.63 15.44
C GLU A 87 2.27 3.35 15.28
N ALA A 88 0.97 3.44 15.55
CA ALA A 88 0.04 2.34 15.28
C ALA A 88 -0.04 2.02 13.78
N GLY A 89 -0.04 3.04 12.91
CA GLY A 89 0.05 2.87 11.46
C GLY A 89 1.34 2.19 11.01
N ARG A 90 2.49 2.59 11.57
CA ARG A 90 3.79 1.96 11.31
C ARG A 90 3.79 0.48 11.71
N ALA A 91 3.27 0.17 12.89
CA ALA A 91 3.16 -1.19 13.41
C ALA A 91 2.20 -2.04 12.57
N MET A 92 1.03 -1.51 12.18
CA MET A 92 0.09 -2.19 11.30
C MET A 92 0.73 -2.54 9.96
N ARG A 93 1.41 -1.58 9.31
CA ARG A 93 2.12 -1.81 8.05
C ARG A 93 3.16 -2.91 8.17
N ALA A 94 3.96 -2.91 9.24
CA ALA A 94 4.96 -3.95 9.50
C ALA A 94 4.33 -5.33 9.65
N ARG A 95 3.25 -5.45 10.44
CA ARG A 95 2.49 -6.69 10.60
C ARG A 95 1.88 -7.20 9.29
N MET A 96 1.35 -6.29 8.47
CA MET A 96 0.83 -6.63 7.15
C MET A 96 1.94 -7.16 6.23
N TRP A 97 3.13 -6.57 6.27
CA TRP A 97 4.28 -6.96 5.44
C TRP A 97 4.69 -8.41 5.64
N GLU A 98 4.64 -8.92 6.88
CA GLU A 98 4.95 -10.32 7.16
C GLU A 98 4.09 -11.29 6.36
N THR A 99 2.78 -11.01 6.23
CA THR A 99 1.88 -11.85 5.44
C THR A 99 1.98 -11.53 3.96
N TYR A 100 2.06 -10.24 3.61
CA TYR A 100 2.11 -9.81 2.22
C TYR A 100 3.36 -10.33 1.49
N SER A 101 4.54 -10.21 2.10
CA SER A 101 5.80 -10.73 1.52
C SER A 101 5.76 -12.24 1.25
N ARG A 102 5.28 -13.03 2.22
CA ARG A 102 5.09 -14.49 2.04
C ARG A 102 4.08 -14.81 0.93
N SER A 103 3.04 -14.02 0.80
CA SER A 103 2.02 -14.20 -0.24
C SER A 103 2.56 -13.85 -1.63
N ILE A 104 3.35 -12.77 -1.77
CA ILE A 104 4.07 -12.44 -3.01
C ILE A 104 4.98 -13.60 -3.40
N GLU A 105 5.79 -14.10 -2.46
CA GLU A 105 6.68 -15.24 -2.71
C GLU A 105 5.90 -16.45 -3.20
N ARG A 106 4.83 -16.84 -2.49
CA ARG A 106 4.00 -18.00 -2.85
C ARG A 106 3.34 -17.87 -4.23
N HIS A 107 2.79 -16.71 -4.55
CA HIS A 107 1.95 -16.55 -5.74
C HIS A 107 2.70 -16.08 -6.98
N VAL A 108 3.90 -15.53 -6.80
CA VAL A 108 4.77 -15.00 -7.86
C VAL A 108 6.17 -15.61 -7.79
N GLY A 109 6.91 -15.39 -6.70
CA GLY A 109 8.33 -15.77 -6.58
C GLY A 109 8.58 -17.26 -6.85
N ALA A 110 7.90 -18.13 -6.11
CA ALA A 110 7.99 -19.58 -6.20
C ALA A 110 7.51 -20.17 -7.55
N LYS A 111 6.97 -19.35 -8.46
CA LYS A 111 6.49 -19.77 -9.79
C LYS A 111 7.41 -19.35 -10.93
N LEU A 112 8.47 -18.60 -10.63
CA LEU A 112 9.41 -18.09 -11.61
C LEU A 112 10.81 -18.56 -11.22
N SER A 113 11.52 -19.14 -12.17
CA SER A 113 12.95 -19.31 -12.06
C SER A 113 13.66 -17.95 -12.07
N GLU A 114 14.90 -17.89 -11.59
CA GLU A 114 15.69 -16.65 -11.57
C GLU A 114 15.82 -16.00 -12.97
N PRO A 115 16.06 -16.74 -14.08
CA PRO A 115 16.06 -16.16 -15.42
C PRO A 115 14.70 -15.58 -15.83
N GLU A 116 13.59 -16.26 -15.51
CA GLU A 116 12.24 -15.78 -15.82
C GLU A 116 11.89 -14.52 -15.02
N ALA A 117 12.28 -14.46 -13.74
CA ALA A 117 12.10 -13.27 -12.90
C ALA A 117 12.88 -12.07 -13.48
N LYS A 118 14.14 -12.27 -13.89
CA LYS A 118 14.94 -11.23 -14.55
C LYS A 118 14.30 -10.74 -15.85
N ALA A 119 13.82 -11.67 -16.69
CA ALA A 119 13.15 -11.33 -17.94
C ALA A 119 11.85 -10.53 -17.67
N LEU A 120 11.04 -10.96 -16.70
CA LEU A 120 9.83 -10.26 -16.30
C LEU A 120 10.13 -8.83 -15.80
N THR A 121 11.13 -8.67 -14.93
CA THR A 121 11.57 -7.35 -14.45
C THR A 121 11.99 -6.44 -15.61
N ALA A 122 12.78 -6.95 -16.55
CA ALA A 122 13.24 -6.19 -17.72
C ALA A 122 12.09 -5.78 -18.65
N LEU A 123 11.05 -6.59 -18.77
CA LEU A 123 9.87 -6.26 -19.57
C LEU A 123 8.97 -5.22 -18.86
N LEU A 124 8.77 -5.38 -17.55
CA LEU A 124 7.95 -4.46 -16.76
C LEU A 124 8.57 -3.07 -16.62
N SER A 125 9.89 -2.96 -16.50
CA SER A 125 10.59 -1.67 -16.38
C SER A 125 10.46 -0.78 -17.63
N ARG A 126 10.10 -1.35 -18.78
CA ARG A 126 9.84 -0.61 -20.01
C ARG A 126 8.45 0.02 -20.05
N LEU A 127 7.58 -0.35 -19.11
CA LEU A 127 6.19 0.12 -19.01
C LEU A 127 5.99 1.11 -17.85
N SER A 128 6.99 1.26 -16.98
CA SER A 128 6.99 2.12 -15.78
C SER A 128 7.67 3.45 -16.03
#